data_AF-A0A1V2L4K3-F1
#
_entry.id   AF-A0A1V2L4K3-F1
#
_cell.length_a   1.000
_cell.length_b   1.000
_cell.length_c   1.000
_cell.angle_alpha   90.00
_cell.angle_beta   90.00
_cell.angle_gamma   90.00
#
_symmetry.space_group_name_H-M   'P 1'
#
loop_
_entity.id
_entity.type
_entity.pdbx_description
1 polymer ?
#
loop_
_entity_poly.entity_id
_entity_poly.type
_entity_poly.pdbx_seq_one_letter_code
_entity_poly.pdbx_strand_id
1 'polypeptide(L)'
;MVTQELTVTLKPSNKPLVQGCPGVPKTYPAIVGTLEVRSTSIIPQQVDSVTIVFATVDTLRSKPRDVPGMLRKVNYEMTIPVNDRIIAMDVPFLIGIRTDICPTSEGSRGTTTHRLEVNVNSGKQSREYLFPVVISTYDTLPLYRQFNEPISKVVDSRDNAVMVDYSLPTSAIGPHEELVVNFKLSTNPVYPKLADKVKLKKITMEIVEVFDCRCDKSFIKESTLVSSIKDYGNTYLGVRGLTESLTISQKPSENDKYRLFLKHQDPKLLRTNASVNNNSSSSSNELRPLIIDYNEDTIPLTHHQPMTKRSILFSTYYELRLFFKLSGAKDVEVKQPITIAPFDRTKSIYLLKWIIKESEMAEIFLQGIEKELGKISYDSKFDTLVYPQRKPSKMKSKEDKESFV
;
A
#
# COMPACT_ATOMS: atom_id res chain seq x y z
N MET A 1 3.21 34.01 -33.28
CA MET A 1 4.31 33.13 -32.83
C MET A 1 3.67 31.90 -32.24
N VAL A 2 3.65 30.78 -32.96
CA VAL A 2 3.18 29.50 -32.41
C VAL A 2 4.29 29.01 -31.50
N THR A 3 4.06 28.99 -30.20
CA THR A 3 4.93 28.31 -29.24
C THR A 3 4.98 26.84 -29.66
N GLN A 4 6.10 26.44 -30.27
CA GLN A 4 6.36 25.05 -30.56
C GLN A 4 6.56 24.34 -29.22
N GLU A 5 5.73 23.34 -28.95
CA GLU A 5 5.73 22.63 -27.68
C GLU A 5 6.27 21.22 -27.86
N LEU A 6 7.05 20.75 -26.88
CA LEU A 6 7.31 19.32 -26.73
C LEU A 6 6.12 18.72 -25.99
N THR A 7 5.65 17.58 -26.47
CA THR A 7 4.74 16.71 -25.72
C THR A 7 5.54 15.55 -25.18
N VAL A 8 5.22 15.17 -23.94
CA VAL A 8 5.86 14.07 -23.24
C VAL A 8 4.77 13.14 -22.75
N THR A 9 4.82 11.88 -23.16
CA THR A 9 3.82 10.87 -22.84
C THR A 9 4.50 9.56 -22.40
N LEU A 10 3.79 8.73 -21.65
CA LEU A 10 4.21 7.35 -21.41
C LEU A 10 3.68 6.47 -22.54
N LYS A 11 4.58 5.67 -23.13
CA LYS A 11 4.22 4.71 -24.17
C LYS A 11 3.19 3.71 -23.63
N PRO A 12 2.02 3.56 -24.27
CA PRO A 12 1.04 2.56 -23.87
C PRO A 12 1.62 1.15 -23.91
N SER A 13 1.29 0.34 -22.91
CA SER A 13 1.73 -1.04 -22.79
C SER A 13 0.60 -1.91 -22.27
N ASN A 14 0.56 -3.17 -22.70
CA ASN A 14 -0.36 -4.17 -22.15
C ASN A 14 0.09 -4.68 -20.77
N LYS A 15 1.29 -4.28 -20.32
CA LYS A 15 1.80 -4.58 -18.98
C LYS A 15 1.60 -3.38 -18.06
N PRO A 16 1.32 -3.60 -16.77
CA PRO A 16 1.28 -2.53 -15.80
C PRO A 16 2.65 -1.83 -15.70
N LEU A 17 2.62 -0.52 -15.41
CA LEU A 17 3.81 0.30 -15.23
C LEU A 17 4.68 -0.21 -14.06
N VAL A 18 4.06 -0.69 -12.98
CA VAL A 18 4.72 -1.39 -11.87
C VAL A 18 4.66 -2.89 -12.13
N GLN A 19 5.83 -3.53 -12.23
CA GLN A 19 5.98 -4.97 -12.39
C GLN A 19 6.57 -5.58 -11.10
N GLY A 20 6.30 -6.87 -10.88
CA GLY A 20 6.62 -7.56 -9.63
C GLY A 20 5.65 -7.25 -8.49
N CYS A 21 6.03 -7.62 -7.27
CA CYS A 21 5.18 -7.49 -6.08
C CYS A 21 5.88 -6.61 -5.03
N PRO A 22 5.62 -5.28 -5.02
CA PRO A 22 6.13 -4.39 -3.99
C PRO A 22 5.88 -4.94 -2.57
N GLY A 23 6.84 -4.78 -1.68
CA GLY A 23 6.82 -5.41 -0.34
C GLY A 23 7.33 -6.86 -0.29
N VAL A 24 7.54 -7.52 -1.44
CA VAL A 24 8.15 -8.86 -1.51
C VAL A 24 9.49 -8.78 -2.26
N PRO A 25 10.63 -8.69 -1.54
CA PRO A 25 11.93 -8.40 -2.14
C PRO A 25 12.35 -9.34 -3.28
N LYS A 26 12.03 -10.64 -3.17
CA LYS A 26 12.41 -11.65 -4.17
C LYS A 26 11.74 -11.49 -5.53
N THR A 27 10.70 -10.65 -5.62
CA THR A 27 10.03 -10.36 -6.90
C THR A 27 10.66 -9.20 -7.65
N TYR A 28 11.69 -8.54 -7.08
CA TYR A 28 12.43 -7.43 -7.68
C TYR A 28 11.51 -6.37 -8.32
N PRO A 29 10.58 -5.80 -7.53
CA PRO A 29 9.57 -4.89 -8.05
C PRO A 29 10.23 -3.68 -8.71
N ALA A 30 9.72 -3.29 -9.88
CA ALA A 30 10.29 -2.21 -10.67
C ALA A 30 9.23 -1.45 -11.46
N ILE A 31 9.50 -0.18 -11.73
CA ILE A 31 8.74 0.66 -12.64
C ILE A 31 9.38 0.54 -14.02
N VAL A 32 8.63 0.02 -14.99
CA VAL A 32 9.12 -0.29 -16.33
C VAL A 32 8.29 0.45 -17.37
N GLY A 33 8.94 1.28 -18.17
CA GLY A 33 8.23 2.05 -19.19
C GLY A 33 9.12 2.63 -20.25
N THR A 34 8.50 3.38 -21.15
CA THR A 34 9.19 4.18 -22.16
C THR A 34 8.53 5.54 -22.20
N LEU A 35 9.34 6.57 -22.00
CA LEU A 35 8.91 7.95 -22.12
C LEU A 35 9.06 8.37 -23.58
N GLU A 36 7.98 8.84 -24.17
CA GLU A 36 7.93 9.36 -25.53
C GLU A 36 8.01 10.88 -25.48
N VAL A 37 9.13 11.44 -25.94
CA VAL A 37 9.28 12.88 -26.15
C VAL A 37 9.04 13.16 -27.62
N ARG A 38 8.10 14.05 -27.92
CA ARG A 38 7.68 14.37 -29.30
C ARG A 38 7.63 15.88 -29.48
N SER A 39 8.10 16.35 -30.63
CA SER A 39 7.84 17.71 -31.08
C SER A 39 6.43 17.79 -31.64
N THR A 40 5.67 18.82 -31.26
CA THR A 40 4.36 19.14 -31.88
C THR A 40 4.47 19.54 -33.35
N SER A 41 5.69 19.80 -33.82
CA SER A 41 5.98 20.13 -35.20
C SER A 41 6.99 19.15 -35.81
N ILE A 42 7.05 19.11 -37.13
CA ILE A 42 8.06 18.32 -37.85
C ILE A 42 9.46 18.94 -37.69
N ILE A 43 9.56 20.15 -37.12
CA ILE A 43 10.83 20.85 -36.93
C ILE A 43 11.55 20.28 -35.70
N PRO A 44 12.82 19.87 -35.83
CA PRO A 44 13.62 19.38 -34.71
C PRO A 44 13.80 20.46 -33.63
N GLN A 45 13.42 20.10 -32.39
CA GLN A 45 13.55 20.97 -31.22
C GLN A 45 14.79 20.59 -30.40
N GLN A 46 15.48 21.60 -29.86
CA GLN A 46 16.62 21.39 -28.97
C GLN A 46 16.15 20.72 -27.69
N VAL A 47 16.83 19.65 -27.26
CA VAL A 47 16.66 19.03 -25.95
C VAL A 47 18.04 18.79 -25.37
N ASP A 48 18.29 19.38 -24.20
CA ASP A 48 19.58 19.30 -23.52
C ASP A 48 19.62 18.10 -22.57
N SER A 49 18.57 17.92 -21.78
CA SER A 49 18.44 16.76 -20.89
C SER A 49 17.00 16.38 -20.62
N VAL A 50 16.82 15.12 -20.23
CA VAL A 50 15.57 14.61 -19.66
C VAL A 50 15.89 14.02 -18.29
N THR A 51 15.21 14.53 -17.27
CA THR A 51 15.35 14.06 -15.89
C THR A 51 14.09 13.33 -15.49
N ILE A 52 14.22 12.12 -14.96
CA ILE A 52 13.11 11.31 -14.46
C ILE A 52 13.32 11.14 -12.95
N VAL A 53 12.37 11.64 -12.18
CA VAL A 53 12.35 11.51 -10.72
C VAL A 53 11.16 10.68 -10.30
N PHE A 54 11.40 9.61 -9.55
CA PHE A 54 10.34 8.86 -8.90
C PHE A 54 10.22 9.33 -7.46
N ALA A 55 9.05 9.86 -7.09
CA ALA A 55 8.82 10.47 -5.78
C ALA A 55 7.55 9.95 -5.11
N THR A 56 7.60 9.86 -3.78
CA THR A 56 6.44 9.67 -2.90
C THR A 56 6.04 11.02 -2.32
N VAL A 57 4.74 11.30 -2.31
CA VAL A 57 4.16 12.50 -1.71
C VAL A 57 3.12 12.07 -0.68
N ASP A 58 3.36 12.44 0.57
CA ASP A 58 2.37 12.34 1.64
C ASP A 58 1.67 13.68 1.82
N THR A 59 0.34 13.67 1.89
CA THR A 59 -0.47 14.86 2.11
C THR A 59 -1.44 14.64 3.26
N LEU A 60 -1.47 15.55 4.23
CA LEU A 60 -2.44 15.57 5.33
C LEU A 60 -3.73 16.23 4.86
N ARG A 61 -4.89 15.61 5.13
CA ARG A 61 -6.20 16.22 4.78
C ARG A 61 -6.51 17.45 5.62
N SER A 62 -6.13 17.42 6.89
CA SER A 62 -6.27 18.54 7.82
C SER A 62 -4.90 18.90 8.31
N LYS A 63 -4.44 20.13 8.06
CA LYS A 63 -3.14 20.63 8.50
C LYS A 63 -3.23 21.11 9.96
N PRO A 64 -2.59 20.42 10.92
CA PRO A 64 -2.39 20.97 12.26
C PRO A 64 -1.47 22.20 12.19
N ARG A 65 -1.58 23.09 13.18
CA ARG A 65 -0.70 24.26 13.29
C ARG A 65 0.76 23.79 13.37
N ASP A 66 1.63 24.43 12.58
CA ASP A 66 3.08 24.18 12.53
C ASP A 66 3.50 22.76 12.07
N VAL A 67 2.64 22.04 11.37
CA VAL A 67 2.97 20.76 10.73
C VAL A 67 2.95 20.93 9.20
N PRO A 68 3.94 20.42 8.45
CA PRO A 68 3.89 20.44 6.99
C PRO A 68 2.67 19.64 6.50
N GLY A 69 1.81 20.28 5.70
CA GLY A 69 0.63 19.62 5.13
C GLY A 69 0.97 18.61 4.03
N MET A 70 2.18 18.69 3.48
CA MET A 70 2.67 17.82 2.43
C MET A 70 4.17 17.57 2.61
N LEU A 71 4.62 16.34 2.37
CA LEU A 71 6.03 15.96 2.38
C LEU A 71 6.35 15.14 1.13
N ARG A 72 7.39 15.53 0.41
CA ARG A 72 7.87 14.85 -0.80
C ARG A 72 9.20 14.18 -0.52
N LYS A 73 9.31 12.88 -0.82
CA LYS A 73 10.56 12.11 -0.79
C LYS A 73 10.90 11.64 -2.20
N VAL A 74 12.14 11.87 -2.60
CA VAL A 74 12.69 11.29 -3.83
C VAL A 74 13.13 9.86 -3.53
N ASN A 75 12.58 8.91 -4.28
CA ASN A 75 12.94 7.50 -4.17
C ASN A 75 13.96 7.09 -5.23
N TYR A 76 14.03 7.80 -6.35
CA TYR A 76 15.00 7.56 -7.41
C TYR A 76 15.08 8.77 -8.33
N GLU A 77 16.25 9.01 -8.91
CA GLU A 77 16.49 10.09 -9.87
C GLU A 77 17.50 9.65 -10.93
N MET A 78 17.18 9.89 -12.19
CA MET A 78 18.12 9.75 -13.31
C MET A 78 18.06 10.97 -14.21
N THR A 79 19.21 11.38 -14.73
CA THR A 79 19.31 12.43 -15.76
C THR A 79 19.96 11.85 -17.01
N ILE A 80 19.32 12.06 -18.14
CA ILE A 80 19.78 11.59 -19.44
C ILE A 80 20.21 12.82 -20.24
N PRO A 81 21.52 13.02 -20.46
CA PRO A 81 22.01 14.08 -21.33
C PRO A 81 21.66 13.75 -22.78
N VAL A 82 20.98 14.68 -23.44
CA VAL A 82 20.54 14.56 -24.84
C VAL A 82 21.40 15.43 -25.73
N ASN A 83 21.53 16.72 -25.41
CA ASN A 83 22.27 17.77 -26.13
C ASN A 83 22.11 17.69 -27.66
N ASP A 84 20.87 17.59 -28.13
CA ASP A 84 20.57 17.29 -29.54
C ASP A 84 19.28 17.96 -30.00
N ARG A 85 19.08 18.03 -31.32
CA ARG A 85 17.80 18.48 -31.89
C ARG A 85 17.00 17.28 -32.36
N ILE A 86 15.82 17.08 -31.78
CA ILE A 86 14.99 15.89 -32.00
C ILE A 86 13.59 16.25 -32.49
N ILE A 87 13.04 15.39 -33.34
CA ILE A 87 11.61 15.36 -33.68
C ILE A 87 10.90 14.42 -32.70
N ALA A 88 11.50 13.25 -32.44
CA ALA A 88 11.01 12.27 -31.49
C ALA A 88 12.17 11.59 -30.76
N MET A 89 11.93 11.17 -29.52
CA MET A 89 12.86 10.37 -28.74
C MET A 89 12.08 9.42 -27.83
N ASP A 90 12.46 8.14 -27.81
CA ASP A 90 11.95 7.17 -26.86
C ASP A 90 13.03 6.90 -25.81
N VAL A 91 12.69 7.15 -24.55
CA VAL A 91 13.55 6.92 -23.40
C VAL A 91 13.02 5.73 -22.62
N PRO A 92 13.53 4.51 -22.86
CA PRO A 92 13.21 3.36 -22.01
C PRO A 92 13.79 3.58 -20.60
N PHE A 93 13.00 3.30 -19.57
CA PHE A 93 13.45 3.39 -18.19
C PHE A 93 13.04 2.16 -17.39
N LEU A 94 13.92 1.78 -16.46
CA LEU A 94 13.72 0.71 -15.50
C LEU A 94 14.18 1.18 -14.12
N ILE A 95 13.23 1.39 -13.21
CA ILE A 95 13.48 1.96 -11.88
C ILE A 95 13.15 0.91 -10.81
N GLY A 96 14.13 0.53 -9.99
CA GLY A 96 13.89 -0.38 -8.87
C GLY A 96 13.03 0.26 -7.78
N ILE A 97 12.12 -0.53 -7.21
CA ILE A 97 11.28 -0.12 -6.09
C ILE A 97 11.89 -0.64 -4.79
N ARG A 98 12.11 0.25 -3.83
CA ARG A 98 12.58 -0.09 -2.48
C ARG A 98 11.61 -1.04 -1.76
N THR A 99 12.14 -1.94 -0.94
CA THR A 99 11.36 -3.03 -0.33
C THR A 99 10.34 -2.54 0.69
N ASP A 100 10.64 -1.45 1.38
CA ASP A 100 9.81 -0.80 2.40
C ASP A 100 8.93 0.32 1.82
N ILE A 101 8.75 0.38 0.49
CA ILE A 101 7.88 1.40 -0.10
C ILE A 101 6.45 1.24 0.43
N CYS A 102 5.83 2.34 0.79
CA CYS A 102 4.44 2.34 1.20
C CYS A 102 3.50 2.21 -0.01
N PRO A 103 2.34 1.59 0.15
CA PRO A 103 1.32 1.52 -0.91
C PRO A 103 0.74 2.91 -1.20
N THR A 104 0.32 3.13 -2.45
CA THR A 104 -0.57 4.26 -2.78
C THR A 104 -1.85 4.09 -1.97
N SER A 105 -2.19 5.09 -1.16
CA SER A 105 -3.32 4.96 -0.25
C SER A 105 -3.97 6.31 0.05
N GLU A 106 -5.24 6.24 0.41
CA GLU A 106 -6.02 7.36 0.89
C GLU A 106 -6.69 6.96 2.19
N GLY A 107 -6.37 7.68 3.26
CA GLY A 107 -6.94 7.47 4.59
C GLY A 107 -7.86 8.62 5.00
N SER A 108 -8.48 8.46 6.16
CA SER A 108 -9.31 9.48 6.80
C SER A 108 -8.55 10.79 7.05
N ARG A 109 -7.25 10.70 7.37
CA ARG A 109 -6.43 11.85 7.83
C ARG A 109 -5.28 12.24 6.88
N GLY A 110 -4.97 11.41 5.89
CA GLY A 110 -3.93 11.71 4.91
C GLY A 110 -3.87 10.73 3.75
N THR A 111 -3.27 11.17 2.64
CA THR A 111 -3.04 10.45 1.40
C THR A 111 -1.56 10.24 1.16
N THR A 112 -1.22 9.16 0.48
CA THR A 112 0.13 8.83 0.05
C THR A 112 0.07 8.49 -1.43
N THR A 113 0.73 9.29 -2.26
CA THR A 113 0.76 9.13 -3.72
C THR A 113 2.18 8.94 -4.21
N HIS A 114 2.33 8.29 -5.36
CA HIS A 114 3.61 8.17 -6.04
C HIS A 114 3.49 8.69 -7.45
N ARG A 115 4.54 9.32 -7.96
CA ARG A 115 4.55 9.90 -9.31
C ARG A 115 5.95 9.86 -9.94
N LEU A 116 5.97 9.75 -11.26
CA LEU A 116 7.12 10.09 -12.08
C LEU A 116 7.03 11.59 -12.42
N GLU A 117 8.03 12.34 -11.99
CA GLU A 117 8.19 13.75 -12.30
C GLU A 117 9.27 13.85 -13.37
N VAL A 118 8.85 14.19 -14.58
CA VAL A 118 9.71 14.22 -15.76
C VAL A 118 9.99 15.66 -16.13
N ASN A 119 11.25 16.06 -16.05
CA ASN A 119 11.70 17.40 -16.41
C ASN A 119 12.47 17.34 -17.73
N VAL A 120 11.96 18.02 -18.76
CA VAL A 120 12.64 18.17 -20.05
C VAL A 120 13.24 19.56 -20.13
N ASN A 121 14.56 19.62 -20.27
CA ASN A 121 15.30 20.87 -20.41
C ASN A 121 15.64 21.14 -21.88
N SER A 122 15.33 22.35 -22.33
CA SER A 122 15.49 22.83 -23.71
C SER A 122 16.06 24.25 -23.67
N GLY A 123 17.37 24.37 -23.50
CA GLY A 123 18.09 25.64 -23.40
C GLY A 123 17.66 26.46 -22.19
N LYS A 124 16.85 27.50 -22.45
CA LYS A 124 16.33 28.41 -21.42
C LYS A 124 14.98 27.98 -20.84
N GLN A 125 14.36 26.94 -21.37
CA GLN A 125 13.04 26.46 -20.93
C GLN A 125 13.16 25.08 -20.29
N SER A 126 12.59 24.92 -19.10
CA SER A 126 12.39 23.63 -18.44
C SER A 126 10.89 23.39 -18.28
N ARG A 127 10.43 22.18 -18.60
CA ARG A 127 9.03 21.78 -18.49
C ARG A 127 8.91 20.53 -17.66
N GLU A 128 7.96 20.53 -16.74
CA GLU A 128 7.64 19.42 -15.86
C GLU A 128 6.39 18.69 -16.35
N TYR A 129 6.45 17.36 -16.37
CA TYR A 129 5.34 16.46 -16.68
C TYR A 129 5.20 15.45 -15.54
N LEU A 130 3.97 15.25 -15.08
CA LEU A 130 3.69 14.40 -13.92
C LEU A 130 2.87 13.18 -14.35
N PHE A 131 3.36 11.98 -14.03
CA PHE A 131 2.65 10.74 -14.30
C PHE A 131 2.40 9.99 -12.98
N PRO A 132 1.14 9.66 -12.64
CA PRO A 132 0.85 8.92 -11.41
C PRO A 132 1.39 7.49 -11.49
N VAL A 133 1.92 7.00 -10.37
CA VAL A 133 2.39 5.62 -10.20
C VAL A 133 1.58 5.00 -9.06
N VAL A 134 0.87 3.92 -9.38
CA VAL A 134 0.08 3.19 -8.40
C VAL A 134 0.90 2.03 -7.84
N ILE A 135 1.11 2.03 -6.53
CA ILE A 135 1.83 0.98 -5.80
C ILE A 135 0.83 0.22 -4.92
N SER A 136 0.80 -1.10 -5.09
CA SER A 136 0.10 -2.01 -4.18
C SER A 136 1.15 -2.95 -3.56
N THR A 137 1.19 -3.02 -2.23
CA THR A 137 2.14 -3.87 -1.52
C THR A 137 1.52 -5.20 -1.14
N TYR A 138 2.37 -6.22 -0.97
CA TYR A 138 1.98 -7.61 -0.71
C TYR A 138 2.68 -8.17 0.54
N ASP A 139 3.23 -7.31 1.39
CA ASP A 139 3.96 -7.64 2.62
C ASP A 139 3.05 -7.97 3.82
N THR A 140 1.76 -7.62 3.72
CA THR A 140 0.77 -7.81 4.80
C THR A 140 -0.21 -8.95 4.53
N LEU A 141 0.14 -9.96 3.74
CA LEU A 141 -0.75 -11.11 3.49
C LEU A 141 -1.00 -11.90 4.80
N PRO A 142 -2.26 -12.14 5.23
CA PRO A 142 -2.58 -12.86 6.47
C PRO A 142 -2.03 -14.29 6.54
N LEU A 143 -1.60 -14.87 5.42
CA LEU A 143 -0.99 -16.20 5.37
C LEU A 143 0.45 -16.24 5.86
N TYR A 144 1.13 -15.10 5.91
CA TYR A 144 2.52 -15.10 6.32
C TYR A 144 2.68 -15.59 7.75
N ARG A 145 3.74 -16.36 7.98
CA ARG A 145 4.02 -17.00 9.27
C ARG A 145 3.99 -16.01 10.42
N GLN A 146 4.53 -14.80 10.22
CA GLN A 146 4.57 -13.73 11.21
C GLN A 146 3.18 -13.34 11.78
N PHE A 147 2.11 -13.59 11.03
CA PHE A 147 0.74 -13.30 11.45
C PHE A 147 0.00 -14.50 12.04
N ASN A 148 0.59 -15.69 11.93
CA ASN A 148 -0.01 -16.98 12.30
C ASN A 148 0.72 -17.65 13.45
N GLU A 149 1.74 -17.00 13.99
CA GLU A 149 2.37 -17.36 15.24
C GLU A 149 1.51 -16.82 16.40
N PRO A 150 0.94 -17.70 17.25
CA PRO A 150 0.08 -17.26 18.33
C PRO A 150 0.83 -16.34 19.30
N ILE A 151 0.23 -15.21 19.63
CA ILE A 151 0.75 -14.28 20.63
C ILE A 151 0.10 -14.61 21.96
N SER A 152 0.88 -15.03 22.95
CA SER A 152 0.41 -15.24 24.32
C SER A 152 1.14 -14.31 25.27
N LYS A 153 0.41 -13.56 26.11
CA LYS A 153 0.99 -12.65 27.10
C LYS A 153 0.15 -12.64 28.38
N VAL A 154 0.84 -12.37 29.47
CA VAL A 154 0.24 -12.13 30.78
C VAL A 154 0.38 -10.65 31.13
N VAL A 155 -0.72 -10.02 31.53
CA VAL A 155 -0.79 -8.61 31.92
C VAL A 155 -1.43 -8.51 33.29
N ASP A 156 -0.71 -7.92 34.24
CA ASP A 156 -1.24 -7.67 35.57
C ASP A 156 -1.94 -6.31 35.65
N SER A 157 -2.92 -6.20 36.54
CA SER A 157 -3.51 -4.92 36.92
C SER A 157 -2.46 -4.03 37.58
N ARG A 158 -2.66 -2.70 37.54
CA ARG A 158 -1.69 -1.74 38.10
C ARG A 158 -1.47 -1.88 39.61
N ASP A 159 -2.39 -2.54 40.32
CA ASP A 159 -2.30 -2.89 41.74
C ASP A 159 -1.89 -4.36 41.97
N ASN A 160 -1.52 -5.09 40.91
CA ASN A 160 -1.14 -6.51 40.90
C ASN A 160 -2.19 -7.45 41.51
N ALA A 161 -3.45 -7.01 41.63
CA ALA A 161 -4.55 -7.77 42.20
C ALA A 161 -5.17 -8.77 41.22
N VAL A 162 -5.10 -8.49 39.93
CA VAL A 162 -5.70 -9.29 38.85
C VAL A 162 -4.67 -9.56 37.76
N MET A 163 -4.71 -10.77 37.23
CA MET A 163 -3.87 -11.24 36.14
C MET A 163 -4.74 -11.60 34.94
N VAL A 164 -4.40 -11.05 33.78
CA VAL A 164 -5.00 -11.35 32.49
C VAL A 164 -3.99 -12.14 31.67
N ASP A 165 -4.21 -13.44 31.52
CA ASP A 165 -3.54 -14.22 30.49
C ASP A 165 -4.37 -14.14 29.21
N TYR A 166 -3.80 -13.70 28.10
CA TYR A 166 -4.49 -13.68 26.81
C TYR A 166 -3.64 -14.28 25.70
N SER A 167 -4.33 -14.93 24.77
CA SER A 167 -3.77 -15.51 23.57
C SER A 167 -4.52 -15.01 22.34
N LEU A 168 -3.76 -14.65 21.32
CA LEU A 168 -4.24 -14.23 20.01
C LEU A 168 -3.67 -15.20 18.96
N PRO A 169 -4.48 -16.14 18.43
CA PRO A 169 -4.01 -17.15 17.48
C PRO A 169 -3.46 -16.56 16.18
N THR A 170 -4.04 -15.44 15.73
CA THR A 170 -3.62 -14.74 14.51
C THR A 170 -3.58 -13.23 14.76
N SER A 171 -2.52 -12.56 14.32
CA SER A 171 -2.34 -11.11 14.51
C SER A 171 -2.69 -10.28 13.29
N ALA A 172 -3.20 -10.90 12.22
CA ALA A 172 -3.71 -10.21 11.04
C ALA A 172 -5.16 -10.60 10.74
N ILE A 173 -5.93 -9.64 10.22
CA ILE A 173 -7.30 -9.84 9.74
C ILE A 173 -7.47 -9.30 8.32
N GLY A 174 -8.13 -10.08 7.48
CA GLY A 174 -8.67 -9.62 6.20
C GLY A 174 -10.08 -9.02 6.31
N PRO A 175 -10.63 -8.47 5.20
CA PRO A 175 -11.94 -7.82 5.18
C PRO A 175 -13.16 -8.65 5.64
N HIS A 176 -13.09 -9.97 5.51
CA HIS A 176 -14.19 -10.88 5.87
C HIS A 176 -13.79 -11.85 6.98
N GLU A 177 -12.78 -11.49 7.77
CA GLU A 177 -12.24 -12.34 8.83
C GLU A 177 -12.58 -11.79 10.21
N GLU A 178 -12.57 -12.69 11.19
CA GLU A 178 -12.77 -12.34 12.59
C GLU A 178 -11.48 -12.56 13.35
N LEU A 179 -11.20 -11.66 14.29
CA LEU A 179 -10.13 -11.81 15.24
C LEU A 179 -10.68 -12.50 16.49
N VAL A 180 -10.08 -13.64 16.85
CA VAL A 180 -10.43 -14.39 18.07
C VAL A 180 -9.39 -14.10 19.14
N VAL A 181 -9.84 -13.68 20.31
CA VAL A 181 -9.01 -13.52 21.50
C VAL A 181 -9.49 -14.51 22.55
N ASN A 182 -8.59 -15.37 23.02
CA ASN A 182 -8.86 -16.18 24.20
C ASN A 182 -8.19 -15.50 25.39
N PHE A 183 -8.87 -15.45 26.53
CA PHE A 183 -8.27 -14.92 27.75
C PHE A 183 -8.70 -15.74 28.97
N LYS A 184 -7.87 -15.67 30.00
CA LYS A 184 -8.13 -16.13 31.35
C LYS A 184 -7.86 -14.99 32.31
N LEU A 185 -8.93 -14.53 32.95
CA LEU A 185 -8.90 -13.48 33.96
C LEU A 185 -8.94 -14.11 35.33
N SER A 186 -7.94 -13.87 36.19
CA SER A 186 -7.90 -14.45 37.54
C SER A 186 -7.40 -13.46 38.57
N THR A 187 -7.81 -13.61 39.82
CA THR A 187 -7.17 -12.86 40.91
C THR A 187 -5.75 -13.40 41.14
N ASN A 188 -4.82 -12.50 41.44
CA ASN A 188 -3.43 -12.88 41.65
C ASN A 188 -3.34 -13.83 42.85
N PRO A 189 -2.82 -15.07 42.68
CA PRO A 189 -2.76 -16.07 43.74
C PRO A 189 -1.89 -15.64 44.95
N VAL A 190 -1.02 -14.63 44.78
CA VAL A 190 -0.25 -14.02 45.86
C VAL A 190 -1.18 -13.40 46.93
N TYR A 191 -2.38 -12.97 46.55
CA TYR A 191 -3.33 -12.28 47.43
C TYR A 191 -4.69 -13.00 47.48
N PRO A 192 -4.78 -14.18 48.11
CA PRO A 192 -5.98 -15.02 48.09
C PRO A 192 -7.19 -14.34 48.74
N LYS A 193 -6.97 -13.40 49.68
CA LYS A 193 -8.03 -12.62 50.33
C LYS A 193 -8.75 -11.63 49.40
N LEU A 194 -8.19 -11.35 48.21
CA LEU A 194 -8.81 -10.51 47.19
C LEU A 194 -9.79 -11.30 46.30
N ALA A 195 -9.68 -12.63 46.26
CA ALA A 195 -10.49 -13.50 45.41
C ALA A 195 -12.00 -13.29 45.58
N ASP A 196 -12.44 -13.08 46.82
CA ASP A 196 -13.85 -12.89 47.18
C ASP A 196 -14.30 -11.41 47.10
N LYS A 197 -13.40 -10.49 46.75
CA LYS A 197 -13.68 -9.05 46.70
C LYS A 197 -13.71 -8.52 45.27
N VAL A 198 -12.90 -9.11 44.39
CA VAL A 198 -12.78 -8.64 43.02
C VAL A 198 -13.90 -9.20 42.15
N LYS A 199 -14.61 -8.30 41.46
CA LYS A 199 -15.70 -8.62 40.54
C LYS A 199 -15.42 -8.08 39.15
N LEU A 200 -15.77 -8.84 38.12
CA LEU A 200 -15.77 -8.41 36.73
C LEU A 200 -17.11 -7.75 36.38
N LYS A 201 -17.06 -6.48 35.96
CA LYS A 201 -18.24 -5.73 35.52
C LYS A 201 -18.52 -5.94 34.04
N LYS A 202 -17.50 -5.68 33.22
CA LYS A 202 -17.64 -5.53 31.77
C LYS A 202 -16.30 -5.77 31.09
N ILE A 203 -16.33 -6.36 29.91
CA ILE A 203 -15.20 -6.41 28.99
C ILE A 203 -15.57 -5.63 27.73
N THR A 204 -14.68 -4.75 27.29
CA THR A 204 -14.81 -4.00 26.03
C THR A 204 -13.63 -4.36 25.14
N MET A 205 -13.91 -4.80 23.92
CA MET A 205 -12.94 -5.18 22.91
C MET A 205 -13.07 -4.21 21.74
N GLU A 206 -11.99 -3.55 21.36
CA GLU A 206 -12.00 -2.50 20.34
C GLU A 206 -10.89 -2.72 19.32
N ILE A 207 -11.15 -2.40 18.05
CA ILE A 207 -10.10 -2.16 17.07
C ILE A 207 -9.99 -0.66 16.88
N VAL A 208 -8.78 -0.14 17.07
CA VAL A 208 -8.47 1.29 16.99
C VAL A 208 -7.50 1.55 15.85
N GLU A 209 -7.87 2.45 14.94
CA GLU A 209 -6.95 3.06 13.98
C GLU A 209 -6.11 4.10 14.71
N VAL A 210 -4.79 3.97 14.64
CA VAL A 210 -3.83 4.92 15.19
C VAL A 210 -3.12 5.62 14.03
N PHE A 211 -3.36 6.92 13.92
CA PHE A 211 -2.69 7.82 13.00
C PHE A 211 -1.55 8.53 13.71
N ASP A 212 -0.32 8.19 13.35
CA ASP A 212 0.92 8.71 13.92
C ASP A 212 1.60 9.63 12.90
N CYS A 213 1.58 10.95 13.13
CA CYS A 213 2.27 11.90 12.28
C CYS A 213 3.68 12.17 12.81
N ARG A 214 4.68 11.94 11.97
CA ARG A 214 6.11 12.01 12.29
C ARG A 214 6.74 13.25 11.68
N CYS A 215 6.48 14.37 12.32
CA CYS A 215 7.08 15.66 12.01
C CYS A 215 7.67 16.26 13.28
N ASP A 216 8.29 17.44 13.19
CA ASP A 216 8.89 18.15 14.34
C ASP A 216 7.92 18.34 15.51
N LYS A 217 6.62 18.45 15.21
CA LYS A 217 5.53 18.42 16.19
C LYS A 217 4.68 17.16 16.02
N SER A 218 5.29 16.00 16.26
CA SER A 218 4.64 14.71 16.13
C SER A 218 3.37 14.64 16.98
N PHE A 219 2.31 14.07 16.42
CA PHE A 219 1.06 13.88 17.14
C PHE A 219 0.43 12.54 16.75
N ILE A 220 -0.31 11.98 17.70
CA ILE A 220 -1.06 10.75 17.52
C ILE A 220 -2.55 11.08 17.61
N LYS A 221 -3.33 10.57 16.65
CA LYS A 221 -4.79 10.59 16.70
C LYS A 221 -5.31 9.18 16.60
N GLU A 222 -6.31 8.87 17.40
CA GLU A 222 -6.92 7.56 17.45
C GLU A 222 -8.36 7.64 16.95
N SER A 223 -8.83 6.56 16.34
CA SER A 223 -10.22 6.40 15.92
C SER A 223 -10.65 4.95 16.16
N THR A 224 -11.61 4.75 17.06
CA THR A 224 -12.21 3.42 17.24
C THR A 224 -13.01 3.07 15.99
N LEU A 225 -12.68 1.93 15.37
CA LEU A 225 -13.31 1.46 14.14
C LEU A 225 -14.49 0.53 14.46
N VAL A 226 -14.29 -0.35 15.43
CA VAL A 226 -15.31 -1.27 15.91
C VAL A 226 -15.10 -1.51 17.40
N SER A 227 -16.20 -1.66 18.13
CA SER A 227 -16.22 -1.96 19.55
C SER A 227 -17.25 -3.06 19.81
N SER A 228 -16.84 -4.08 20.57
CA SER A 228 -17.69 -5.15 21.08
C SER A 228 -17.67 -5.11 22.60
N ILE A 229 -18.84 -5.26 23.22
CA ILE A 229 -19.04 -5.09 24.65
C ILE A 229 -19.73 -6.34 25.19
N LYS A 230 -19.18 -6.92 26.25
CA LYS A 230 -19.83 -7.99 27.00
C LYS A 230 -19.90 -7.63 28.48
N ASP A 231 -21.11 -7.59 29.01
CA ASP A 231 -21.38 -7.30 30.41
C ASP A 231 -21.41 -8.61 31.23
N TYR A 232 -20.82 -8.56 32.42
CA TYR A 232 -20.71 -9.71 33.34
C TYR A 232 -21.38 -9.45 34.69
N GLY A 233 -22.12 -8.35 34.83
CA GLY A 233 -23.04 -8.15 35.96
C GLY A 233 -22.42 -8.17 37.36
N ASN A 234 -21.11 -7.90 37.50
CA ASN A 234 -20.32 -8.06 38.73
C ASN A 234 -20.08 -9.52 39.16
N THR A 235 -19.79 -10.41 38.21
CA THR A 235 -19.41 -11.80 38.50
C THR A 235 -18.10 -11.83 39.31
N TYR A 236 -18.06 -12.63 40.38
CA TYR A 236 -16.83 -12.84 41.16
C TYR A 236 -15.80 -13.62 40.35
N LEU A 237 -14.55 -13.15 40.34
CA LEU A 237 -13.47 -13.76 39.57
C LEU A 237 -12.90 -15.01 40.24
N GLY A 238 -12.79 -14.99 41.58
CA GLY A 238 -12.17 -16.06 42.35
C GLY A 238 -10.70 -16.31 41.96
N VAL A 239 -10.10 -17.36 42.54
CA VAL A 239 -8.70 -17.77 42.26
C VAL A 239 -8.61 -18.62 40.98
N ARG A 240 -9.64 -19.39 40.66
CA ARG A 240 -9.68 -20.23 39.43
C ARG A 240 -9.80 -19.38 38.15
N GLY A 241 -10.36 -18.19 38.28
CA GLY A 241 -10.54 -17.24 37.20
C GLY A 241 -11.69 -17.59 36.25
N LEU A 242 -11.92 -16.68 35.30
CA LEU A 242 -12.84 -16.79 34.19
C LEU A 242 -12.04 -16.98 32.90
N THR A 243 -12.33 -18.05 32.16
CA THR A 243 -11.76 -18.29 30.83
C THR A 243 -12.84 -18.13 29.77
N GLU A 244 -12.61 -17.29 28.78
CA GLU A 244 -13.52 -17.10 27.66
C GLU A 244 -12.80 -16.71 26.36
N SER A 245 -13.55 -16.78 25.26
CA SER A 245 -13.13 -16.30 23.94
C SER A 245 -14.07 -15.20 23.47
N LEU A 246 -13.50 -14.12 22.92
CA LEU A 246 -14.22 -13.04 22.28
C LEU A 246 -13.83 -12.94 20.82
N THR A 247 -14.80 -12.60 19.98
CA THR A 247 -14.57 -12.34 18.56
C THR A 247 -14.94 -10.91 18.21
N ILE A 248 -14.16 -10.31 17.31
CA ILE A 248 -14.50 -9.04 16.68
C ILE A 248 -14.22 -9.15 15.20
N SER A 249 -15.10 -8.59 14.38
CA SER A 249 -14.89 -8.47 12.95
C SER A 249 -14.93 -7.00 12.56
N GLN A 250 -14.02 -6.63 11.66
CA GLN A 250 -14.04 -5.34 11.00
C GLN A 250 -14.25 -5.60 9.52
N LYS A 251 -15.25 -4.93 8.95
CA LYS A 251 -15.43 -4.86 7.50
C LYS A 251 -14.80 -3.54 7.01
N PRO A 252 -13.49 -3.49 6.68
CA PRO A 252 -12.98 -2.37 5.91
C PRO A 252 -13.84 -2.25 4.64
N SER A 253 -14.12 -1.02 4.20
CA SER A 253 -14.88 -0.75 2.98
C SER A 253 -14.38 -1.66 1.86
N GLU A 254 -15.27 -2.54 1.35
CA GLU A 254 -14.92 -3.50 0.30
C GLU A 254 -14.24 -2.77 -0.85
N ASN A 255 -12.96 -3.06 -1.10
CA ASN A 255 -12.29 -2.55 -2.27
C ASN A 255 -12.37 -3.58 -3.41
N ASP A 256 -12.96 -3.13 -4.52
CA ASP A 256 -13.28 -3.88 -5.74
C ASP A 256 -12.04 -4.33 -6.56
N LYS A 257 -10.82 -4.13 -6.04
CA LYS A 257 -9.57 -4.62 -6.65
C LYS A 257 -9.58 -6.10 -6.95
N TYR A 258 -10.24 -6.93 -6.14
CA TYR A 258 -10.33 -8.36 -6.45
C TYR A 258 -11.12 -8.61 -7.75
N ARG A 259 -12.24 -7.91 -7.98
CA ARG A 259 -12.98 -8.00 -9.25
C ARG A 259 -12.19 -7.43 -10.42
N LEU A 260 -11.42 -6.37 -10.23
CA LEU A 260 -10.57 -5.80 -11.29
C LEU A 260 -9.36 -6.66 -11.64
N PHE A 261 -8.72 -7.27 -10.63
CA PHE A 261 -7.63 -8.23 -10.81
C PHE A 261 -8.12 -9.51 -11.52
N LEU A 262 -9.32 -10.01 -11.16
CA LEU A 262 -10.01 -11.08 -11.88
C LEU A 262 -10.36 -10.71 -13.33
N LYS A 263 -10.82 -9.47 -13.58
CA LYS A 263 -11.14 -8.96 -14.92
C LYS A 263 -9.93 -8.97 -15.86
N HIS A 264 -8.70 -8.83 -15.35
CA HIS A 264 -7.48 -8.83 -16.16
C HIS A 264 -6.88 -10.23 -16.40
N GLN A 265 -7.19 -11.23 -15.57
CA GLN A 265 -6.53 -12.53 -15.62
C GLN A 265 -7.36 -13.66 -16.28
N ASP A 266 -8.70 -13.58 -16.30
CA ASP A 266 -9.52 -14.62 -16.93
C ASP A 266 -10.85 -14.09 -17.52
N PRO A 267 -10.95 -13.89 -18.85
CA PRO A 267 -12.20 -13.50 -19.51
C PRO A 267 -13.34 -14.52 -19.32
N LYS A 268 -13.07 -15.76 -18.91
CA LYS A 268 -14.11 -16.80 -18.77
C LYS A 268 -14.96 -16.62 -17.52
N LEU A 269 -14.49 -15.85 -16.53
CA LEU A 269 -15.26 -15.48 -15.34
C LEU A 269 -16.30 -14.36 -15.61
N LEU A 270 -16.41 -13.88 -16.85
CA LEU A 270 -17.45 -12.94 -17.30
C LEU A 270 -18.87 -13.49 -17.21
N ARG A 271 -19.06 -14.82 -17.20
CA ARG A 271 -20.39 -15.42 -17.41
C ARG A 271 -21.13 -15.80 -16.13
N THR A 272 -20.45 -15.87 -14.98
CA THR A 272 -21.02 -16.57 -13.82
C THR A 272 -21.89 -15.71 -12.91
N ASN A 273 -21.89 -14.38 -13.06
CA ASN A 273 -22.70 -13.49 -12.20
C ASN A 273 -23.62 -12.52 -12.98
N ALA A 274 -23.91 -12.79 -14.26
CA ALA A 274 -24.97 -12.09 -14.98
C ALA A 274 -26.33 -12.74 -14.69
N SER A 275 -26.80 -12.60 -13.45
CA SER A 275 -28.16 -12.96 -13.06
C SER A 275 -28.65 -11.98 -11.99
N VAL A 276 -28.80 -10.70 -12.34
CA VAL A 276 -29.86 -9.86 -11.78
C VAL A 276 -30.30 -8.86 -12.85
N ASN A 277 -31.56 -8.99 -13.24
CA ASN A 277 -32.44 -8.05 -13.95
C ASN A 277 -32.13 -7.69 -15.42
N ASN A 278 -32.73 -8.52 -16.29
CA ASN A 278 -33.16 -8.12 -17.62
C ASN A 278 -34.23 -7.02 -17.53
N ASN A 279 -33.93 -5.84 -18.07
CA ASN A 279 -34.82 -5.06 -18.93
C ASN A 279 -34.09 -3.83 -19.48
N SER A 280 -33.36 -4.03 -20.57
CA SER A 280 -33.32 -3.10 -21.71
C SER A 280 -32.49 -3.73 -22.82
N SER A 281 -33.19 -4.01 -23.91
CA SER A 281 -32.69 -4.48 -25.18
C SER A 281 -31.91 -3.38 -25.91
N SER A 282 -30.62 -3.59 -26.13
CA SER A 282 -29.96 -3.20 -27.39
C SER A 282 -28.56 -3.81 -27.45
N SER A 283 -28.44 -4.82 -28.30
CA SER A 283 -27.21 -5.41 -28.78
C SER A 283 -26.35 -4.39 -29.51
N SER A 284 -25.18 -4.06 -28.97
CA SER A 284 -24.00 -3.74 -29.76
C SER A 284 -22.76 -4.06 -28.92
N ASN A 285 -21.94 -4.97 -29.45
CA ASN A 285 -20.57 -5.16 -28.99
C ASN A 285 -19.78 -3.91 -29.39
N GLU A 286 -19.80 -2.89 -28.55
CA GLU A 286 -18.80 -1.82 -28.61
C GLU A 286 -17.88 -1.99 -27.41
N LEU A 287 -16.72 -2.59 -27.65
CA LEU A 287 -15.53 -2.33 -26.83
C LEU A 287 -15.20 -0.85 -26.99
N ARG A 288 -15.92 0.02 -26.28
CA ARG A 288 -15.48 1.40 -26.12
C ARG A 288 -14.20 1.31 -25.29
N PRO A 289 -13.06 1.87 -25.76
CA PRO A 289 -11.95 2.09 -24.86
C PRO A 289 -12.51 2.88 -23.68
N LEU A 290 -12.22 2.43 -22.46
CA LEU A 290 -12.43 3.24 -21.27
C LEU A 290 -11.59 4.50 -21.49
N ILE A 291 -12.23 5.55 -22.01
CA ILE A 291 -11.71 6.90 -21.96
C ILE A 291 -11.64 7.17 -20.47
N ILE A 292 -10.43 7.14 -19.93
CA ILE A 292 -10.17 7.65 -18.60
C ILE A 292 -10.37 9.15 -18.75
N ASP A 293 -11.59 9.60 -18.50
CA ASP A 293 -11.90 11.02 -18.45
C ASP A 293 -10.94 11.68 -17.45
N TYR A 294 -10.38 12.81 -17.87
CA TYR A 294 -9.41 13.58 -17.10
C TYR A 294 -10.08 14.13 -15.84
N ASN A 295 -9.98 13.39 -14.73
CA ASN A 295 -10.33 13.91 -13.41
C ASN A 295 -9.07 14.55 -12.81
N GLU A 296 -9.20 15.79 -12.32
CA GLU A 296 -8.14 16.53 -11.63
C GLU A 296 -7.66 15.82 -10.34
N ASP A 297 -8.41 14.82 -9.86
CA ASP A 297 -8.05 13.96 -8.75
C ASP A 297 -7.33 12.68 -9.26
N THR A 298 -6.02 12.65 -9.07
CA THR A 298 -5.05 11.74 -9.72
C THR A 298 -4.97 10.32 -9.15
N ILE A 299 -6.02 9.81 -8.48
CA ILE A 299 -6.05 8.43 -7.99
C ILE A 299 -7.43 7.81 -8.24
N PRO A 300 -7.53 6.73 -9.02
CA PRO A 300 -8.78 5.99 -9.15
C PRO A 300 -9.27 5.47 -7.78
N LEU A 301 -10.57 5.58 -7.51
CA LEU A 301 -11.18 5.15 -6.23
C LEU A 301 -10.92 3.67 -5.87
N THR A 302 -10.52 2.90 -6.86
CA THR A 302 -10.12 1.50 -6.76
C THR A 302 -8.86 1.28 -5.91
N HIS A 303 -8.15 2.31 -5.44
CA HIS A 303 -6.91 2.16 -4.65
C HIS A 303 -7.04 2.46 -3.15
N HIS A 304 -8.24 2.73 -2.66
CA HIS A 304 -8.47 3.07 -1.25
C HIS A 304 -8.59 1.83 -0.36
N GLN A 305 -7.66 1.59 0.56
CA GLN A 305 -7.82 0.60 1.62
C GLN A 305 -7.21 1.15 2.93
N PRO A 306 -7.95 1.11 4.05
CA PRO A 306 -7.35 1.25 5.36
C PRO A 306 -6.49 0.01 5.60
N MET A 307 -5.18 0.16 5.45
CA MET A 307 -4.20 -0.89 5.72
C MET A 307 -3.09 -0.34 6.62
N THR A 308 -2.40 -1.23 7.31
CA THR A 308 -1.24 -0.84 8.11
C THR A 308 -0.20 -0.24 7.18
N LYS A 309 0.07 1.06 7.32
CA LYS A 309 1.00 1.81 6.48
C LYS A 309 2.04 2.52 7.32
N ARG A 310 3.26 2.52 6.81
CA ARG A 310 4.36 3.35 7.31
C ARG A 310 4.84 4.20 6.15
N SER A 311 4.41 5.45 6.12
CA SER A 311 4.92 6.43 5.16
C SER A 311 5.93 7.36 5.85
N ILE A 312 6.36 8.39 5.14
CA ILE A 312 7.43 9.29 5.58
C ILE A 312 6.87 10.31 6.57
N LEU A 313 5.75 10.96 6.23
CA LEU A 313 5.15 12.00 7.07
C LEU A 313 4.22 11.44 8.14
N PHE A 314 3.56 10.33 7.87
CA PHE A 314 2.66 9.68 8.82
C PHE A 314 2.65 8.16 8.65
N SER A 315 2.23 7.48 9.69
CA SER A 315 1.90 6.06 9.70
C SER A 315 0.45 5.88 10.14
N THR A 316 -0.19 4.85 9.63
CA THR A 316 -1.50 4.43 10.13
C THR A 316 -1.41 2.95 10.44
N TYR A 317 -1.62 2.58 11.69
CA TYR A 317 -1.56 1.20 12.15
C TYR A 317 -2.72 0.91 13.08
N TYR A 318 -2.92 -0.37 13.41
CA TYR A 318 -4.10 -0.80 14.15
C TYR A 318 -3.71 -1.51 15.43
N GLU A 319 -4.52 -1.28 16.45
CA GLU A 319 -4.39 -1.92 17.76
C GLU A 319 -5.70 -2.60 18.12
N LEU A 320 -5.60 -3.83 18.60
CA LEU A 320 -6.64 -4.47 19.37
C LEU A 320 -6.50 -3.99 20.83
N ARG A 321 -7.57 -3.44 21.38
CA ARG A 321 -7.66 -3.02 22.79
C ARG A 321 -8.67 -3.87 23.55
N LEU A 322 -8.27 -4.36 24.71
CA LEU A 322 -9.16 -5.05 25.65
C LEU A 322 -9.19 -4.26 26.96
N PHE A 323 -10.38 -3.84 27.36
CA PHE A 323 -10.62 -3.14 28.61
C PHE A 323 -11.43 -4.03 29.54
N PHE A 324 -10.83 -4.43 30.65
CA PHE A 324 -11.47 -5.21 31.70
C PHE A 324 -11.86 -4.27 32.84
N LYS A 325 -13.16 -3.99 32.94
CA LYS A 325 -13.70 -3.15 34.00
C LYS A 325 -13.97 -3.98 35.24
N LEU A 326 -13.34 -3.62 36.34
CA LEU A 326 -13.33 -4.38 37.58
C LEU A 326 -14.01 -3.60 38.71
N SER A 327 -14.32 -4.31 39.78
CA SER A 327 -14.76 -3.76 41.05
C SER A 327 -13.93 -4.37 42.15
N GLY A 328 -13.38 -3.57 43.05
CA GLY A 328 -12.48 -4.05 44.10
C GLY A 328 -11.03 -4.28 43.65
N ALA A 329 -10.69 -3.90 42.40
CA ALA A 329 -9.34 -3.84 41.86
C ALA A 329 -9.28 -2.73 40.78
N LYS A 330 -8.06 -2.30 40.40
CA LYS A 330 -7.87 -1.39 39.27
C LYS A 330 -8.17 -2.09 37.94
N ASP A 331 -8.83 -1.36 37.04
CA ASP A 331 -9.12 -1.82 35.67
C ASP A 331 -7.83 -2.21 34.93
N VAL A 332 -7.96 -3.18 34.01
CA VAL A 332 -6.86 -3.66 33.17
C VAL A 332 -7.11 -3.28 31.73
N GLU A 333 -6.08 -2.74 31.08
CA GLU A 333 -6.09 -2.40 29.66
C GLU A 333 -4.96 -3.17 28.96
N VAL A 334 -5.32 -3.91 27.91
CA VAL A 334 -4.37 -4.61 27.05
C VAL A 334 -4.38 -3.92 25.68
N LYS A 335 -3.20 -3.55 25.19
CA LYS A 335 -3.00 -3.03 23.82
C LYS A 335 -2.13 -4.00 23.04
N GLN A 336 -2.67 -4.53 21.94
CA GLN A 336 -1.97 -5.48 21.10
C GLN A 336 -1.98 -4.99 19.64
N PRO A 337 -0.82 -4.66 19.06
CA PRO A 337 -0.73 -4.35 17.63
C PRO A 337 -1.27 -5.49 16.78
N ILE A 338 -2.05 -5.14 15.77
CA ILE A 338 -2.60 -6.07 14.77
C ILE A 338 -2.38 -5.51 13.36
N THR A 339 -2.45 -6.39 12.37
CA THR A 339 -2.36 -6.01 10.96
C THR A 339 -3.72 -6.12 10.29
N ILE A 340 -4.19 -5.03 9.70
CA ILE A 340 -5.36 -5.09 8.82
C ILE A 340 -4.84 -5.23 7.40
N ALA A 341 -5.15 -6.38 6.81
CA ALA A 341 -4.72 -6.74 5.48
C ALA A 341 -5.75 -6.32 4.42
N PRO A 342 -5.30 -5.96 3.21
CA PRO A 342 -6.19 -5.66 2.10
C PRO A 342 -6.87 -6.89 1.48
N PHE A 343 -6.45 -8.10 1.87
CA PHE A 343 -6.91 -9.36 1.29
C PHE A 343 -7.29 -10.35 2.39
N ASP A 344 -8.33 -11.14 2.13
CA ASP A 344 -8.68 -12.29 2.96
C ASP A 344 -7.66 -13.40 2.79
N ARG A 345 -7.59 -14.32 3.74
CA ARG A 345 -6.72 -15.49 3.72
C ARG A 345 -6.99 -16.38 2.51
N THR A 346 -8.25 -16.61 2.14
CA THR A 346 -8.61 -17.38 0.93
C THR A 346 -8.02 -16.76 -0.33
N LYS A 347 -8.16 -15.43 -0.51
CA LYS A 347 -7.58 -14.72 -1.67
C LYS A 347 -6.05 -14.71 -1.62
N SER A 348 -5.50 -14.60 -0.41
CA SER A 348 -4.06 -14.61 -0.18
C SER A 348 -3.41 -15.93 -0.64
N ILE A 349 -4.13 -17.06 -0.67
CA ILE A 349 -3.59 -18.34 -1.15
C ILE A 349 -3.24 -18.23 -2.64
N TYR A 350 -4.16 -17.65 -3.43
CA TYR A 350 -3.94 -17.44 -4.86
C TYR A 350 -2.85 -16.41 -5.11
N LEU A 351 -2.87 -15.30 -4.36
CA LEU A 351 -1.84 -14.26 -4.44
C LEU A 351 -0.45 -14.81 -4.11
N LEU A 352 -0.33 -15.65 -3.08
CA LEU A 352 0.94 -16.25 -2.71
C LEU A 352 1.51 -17.13 -3.83
N LYS A 353 0.67 -17.96 -4.47
CA LYS A 353 1.09 -18.76 -5.64
C LYS A 353 1.55 -17.87 -6.79
N TRP A 354 0.83 -16.78 -7.05
CA TRP A 354 1.22 -15.82 -8.07
C TRP A 354 2.55 -15.11 -7.71
N ILE A 355 2.73 -14.66 -6.47
CA ILE A 355 3.97 -14.04 -5.97
C ILE A 355 5.18 -14.97 -6.14
N ILE A 356 5.01 -16.27 -5.85
CA ILE A 356 6.07 -17.27 -6.05
C ILE A 356 6.45 -17.35 -7.53
N LYS A 357 5.45 -17.39 -8.42
CA LYS A 357 5.69 -17.40 -9.87
C LYS A 357 6.37 -16.10 -10.34
N GLU A 358 5.94 -14.94 -9.85
CA GLU A 358 6.60 -13.66 -10.16
C GLU A 358 8.06 -13.64 -9.67
N SER A 359 8.35 -14.25 -8.51
CA SER A 359 9.72 -14.40 -8.02
C SER A 359 10.59 -15.23 -8.97
N GLU A 360 10.06 -16.35 -9.48
CA GLU A 360 10.78 -17.20 -10.45
C GLU A 360 11.01 -16.45 -11.78
N MET A 361 10.00 -15.74 -12.27
CA MET A 361 10.10 -14.94 -13.49
C MET A 361 11.07 -13.77 -13.33
N ALA A 362 11.12 -13.16 -12.14
CA ALA A 362 12.03 -12.06 -11.84
C ALA A 362 13.48 -12.51 -11.89
N GLU A 363 13.82 -13.70 -11.38
CA GLU A 363 15.18 -14.25 -11.48
C GLU A 363 15.64 -14.41 -12.93
N ILE A 364 14.77 -14.94 -13.80
CA ILE A 364 15.04 -15.06 -15.24
C ILE A 364 15.21 -13.68 -15.88
N PHE A 365 14.34 -12.73 -15.53
CA PHE A 365 14.41 -11.36 -16.03
C PHE A 365 15.71 -10.65 -15.65
N LEU A 366 16.16 -10.79 -14.41
CA LEU A 366 17.44 -10.23 -13.94
C LEU A 366 18.61 -10.80 -14.72
N GLN A 367 18.67 -12.13 -14.91
CA GLN A 367 19.71 -12.75 -15.72
C GLN A 367 19.70 -12.26 -17.17
N GLY A 368 18.51 -11.98 -17.72
CA GLY A 368 18.38 -11.38 -19.05
C GLY A 368 18.97 -9.97 -19.12
N ILE A 369 18.64 -9.12 -18.14
CA ILE A 369 19.18 -7.76 -18.04
C ILE A 369 20.70 -7.78 -17.89
N GLU A 370 21.24 -8.62 -17.02
CA GLU A 370 22.67 -8.67 -16.78
C GLU A 370 23.46 -9.09 -18.01
N LYS A 371 22.89 -9.99 -18.82
CA LYS A 371 23.47 -10.41 -20.11
C LYS A 371 23.37 -9.33 -21.18
N GLU A 372 22.27 -8.59 -21.25
CA GLU A 372 22.00 -7.63 -22.33
C GLU A 372 22.61 -6.24 -22.04
N LEU A 373 22.46 -5.74 -20.82
CA LEU A 373 22.69 -4.34 -20.45
C LEU A 373 23.81 -4.15 -19.43
N GLY A 374 24.24 -5.23 -18.76
CA GLY A 374 25.33 -5.22 -17.79
C GLY A 374 24.87 -5.37 -16.34
N LYS A 375 25.81 -5.25 -15.40
CA LYS A 375 25.57 -5.59 -13.98
C LYS A 375 24.57 -4.65 -13.32
N ILE A 376 23.69 -5.23 -12.51
CA ILE A 376 22.80 -4.49 -11.61
C ILE A 376 23.63 -4.01 -10.41
N SER A 377 23.42 -2.76 -10.02
CA SER A 377 24.10 -2.16 -8.86
C SER A 377 23.08 -1.76 -7.81
N TYR A 378 23.56 -1.34 -6.64
CA TYR A 378 22.71 -0.86 -5.55
C TYR A 378 23.12 0.55 -5.18
N ASP A 379 22.14 1.45 -5.06
CA ASP A 379 22.37 2.84 -4.68
C ASP A 379 21.96 3.07 -3.23
N SER A 380 22.95 3.34 -2.38
CA SER A 380 22.77 3.64 -0.96
C SER A 380 22.00 4.93 -0.69
N LYS A 381 22.01 5.91 -1.61
CA LYS A 381 21.27 7.19 -1.45
C LYS A 381 19.77 6.94 -1.48
N PHE A 382 19.34 6.05 -2.36
CA PHE A 382 17.94 5.76 -2.62
C PHE A 382 17.46 4.45 -1.96
N ASP A 383 18.40 3.61 -1.52
CA ASP A 383 18.16 2.30 -0.95
C ASP A 383 17.34 1.42 -1.91
N THR A 384 17.82 1.32 -3.14
CA THR A 384 17.16 0.57 -4.21
C THR A 384 18.17 0.02 -5.23
N LEU A 385 17.74 -0.97 -6.00
CA LEU A 385 18.50 -1.51 -7.11
C LEU A 385 18.51 -0.52 -8.28
N VAL A 386 19.69 -0.32 -8.85
CA VAL A 386 19.92 0.47 -10.05
C VAL A 386 20.19 -0.47 -11.21
N TYR A 387 19.22 -0.48 -12.12
CA TYR A 387 19.30 -1.26 -13.34
C TYR A 387 20.08 -0.47 -14.41
N PRO A 388 20.88 -1.15 -15.23
CA PRO A 388 21.43 -0.52 -16.42
C PRO A 388 20.29 -0.10 -17.37
N GLN A 389 20.39 1.12 -17.88
CA GLN A 389 19.35 1.70 -18.74
C GLN A 389 19.66 1.43 -20.22
N ARG A 390 18.63 1.13 -21.01
CA ARG A 390 18.75 1.08 -22.47
C ARG A 390 18.99 2.49 -23.01
N LYS A 391 19.74 2.60 -24.10
CA LYS A 391 19.98 3.89 -24.76
C LYS A 391 18.67 4.43 -25.35
N PRO A 392 18.41 5.74 -25.27
CA PRO A 392 17.29 6.34 -25.97
C PRO A 392 17.41 6.16 -27.48
N SER A 393 16.29 5.86 -28.15
CA SER A 393 16.22 6.00 -29.61
C SER A 393 15.80 7.43 -29.94
N LYS A 394 16.39 8.02 -30.99
CA LYS A 394 16.15 9.41 -31.39
C LYS A 394 15.84 9.45 -32.88
N MET A 395 14.89 10.30 -33.26
CA MET A 395 14.56 10.64 -34.63
C MET A 395 14.88 12.12 -34.83
N LYS A 396 15.86 12.43 -35.68
CA LYS A 396 16.30 13.80 -35.98
C LYS A 396 15.69 14.32 -37.27
N SER A 397 15.41 13.41 -38.20
CA SER A 397 14.86 13.69 -39.52
C SER A 397 13.73 12.71 -39.86
N LYS A 398 12.98 12.99 -40.94
CA LYS A 398 11.98 12.05 -41.47
C LYS A 398 12.61 10.77 -42.05
N GLU A 399 13.87 10.84 -42.46
CA GLU A 399 14.61 9.71 -43.05
C GLU A 399 14.98 8.68 -41.97
N ASP A 400 15.11 9.11 -40.71
CA ASP A 400 15.43 8.24 -39.58
C ASP A 400 14.24 7.35 -39.17
N LYS A 401 13.06 7.52 -39.78
CA LYS A 401 11.80 6.88 -39.36
C LYS A 401 11.90 5.36 -39.35
N GLU A 402 12.55 4.75 -40.34
CA GLU A 402 12.68 3.29 -40.42
C GLU A 402 13.59 2.71 -39.33
N SER A 403 14.58 3.50 -38.87
CA SER A 403 15.48 3.10 -37.77
C SER A 403 14.90 3.38 -36.37
N PHE A 404 13.84 4.19 -36.29
CA PHE A 404 13.24 4.62 -35.03
C PHE A 404 12.05 3.77 -34.59
N VAL A 405 11.35 3.10 -35.52
CA VAL A 405 10.13 2.30 -35.27
C VAL A 405 10.44 0.96 -34.61
#